data_AF-A0A1Y4IQV0-F1
#
_entry.id   AF-A0A1Y4IQV0-F1
#
_cell.length_a   1.000
_cell.length_b   1.000
_cell.length_c   1.000
_cell.angle_alpha   90.00
_cell.angle_beta   90.00
_cell.angle_gamma   90.00
#
_symmetry.space_group_name_H-M   'P 1'
#
loop_
_entity.id
_entity.type
_entity.pdbx_description
1 polymer ?
#
loop_
_entity_poly.entity_id
_entity_poly.type
_entity_poly.pdbx_seq_one_letter_code
_entity_poly.pdbx_strand_id
1 'polypeptide(L)' 'MTISEQIKVLCVRSNISVAELARRMGTTPQNFNSKMKRESFTVSDLEYLAETVGCSFERHFVLPDGEKI' A
#
# COMPACT_ATOMS: atom_id res chain seq x y z
N MET A 1 6.05 9.95 -6.96
CA MET A 1 5.97 9.35 -5.61
C MET A 1 5.88 7.84 -5.78
N THR A 2 6.85 7.11 -5.24
CA THR A 2 6.91 5.65 -5.27
C THR A 2 5.80 5.02 -4.42
N ILE A 3 5.54 3.72 -4.60
CA ILE A 3 4.60 2.97 -3.77
C ILE A 3 5.06 2.99 -2.29
N SER A 4 6.36 2.86 -2.05
CA SER A 4 6.93 2.91 -0.70
C SER A 4 6.75 4.27 -0.03
N GLU A 5 6.85 5.37 -0.78
CA GLU A 5 6.53 6.71 -0.25
C GLU A 5 5.03 6.87 0.05
N GLN A 6 4.15 6.36 -0.82
CA GLN A 6 2.70 6.34 -0.57
C GLN A 6 2.35 5.60 0.72
N ILE A 7 2.92 4.41 0.93
CA ILE A 7 2.70 3.61 2.14
C ILE A 7 3.17 4.36 3.39
N LYS A 8 4.33 5.03 3.33
CA LYS A 8 4.83 5.83 4.47
C LYS A 8 3.90 7.00 4.80
N VAL A 9 3.44 7.73 3.78
CA VAL A 9 2.50 8.84 3.96
C VAL A 9 1.17 8.33 4.54
N LEU A 10 0.69 7.19 4.06
CA LEU A 10 -0.52 6.55 4.60
C LEU A 10 -0.35 6.18 6.08
N CYS A 11 0.77 5.57 6.46
CA CYS A 11 1.06 5.24 7.86
C CYS A 11 1.01 6.49 8.77
N VAL A 12 1.62 7.60 8.31
CA VAL A 12 1.59 8.88 9.05
C VAL A 12 0.16 9.41 9.19
N ARG A 13 -0.65 9.39 8.12
CA ARG A 13 -2.04 9.85 8.15
C ARG A 13 -2.95 8.98 9.01
N SER A 14 -2.67 7.69 9.08
CA SER A 14 -3.39 6.73 9.90
C SER A 14 -2.83 6.60 11.32
N ASN A 15 -1.85 7.43 11.70
CA ASN A 15 -1.22 7.46 13.01
C ASN A 15 -0.68 6.08 13.47
N ILE A 16 -0.11 5.31 12.53
CA ILE A 16 0.55 4.02 12.77
C ILE A 16 1.99 4.02 12.26
N SER A 17 2.83 3.18 12.85
CA SER A 17 4.18 2.96 12.30
C SER A 17 4.15 1.95 11.15
N VAL A 18 5.15 2.00 10.27
CA VAL A 18 5.31 0.98 9.21
C VAL A 18 5.51 -0.42 9.79
N ALA A 19 6.16 -0.52 10.96
CA ALA A 19 6.32 -1.79 11.66
C ALA A 19 4.99 -2.35 12.18
N GLU A 20 4.10 -1.46 12.65
CA GLU A 20 2.73 -1.83 13.04
C GLU A 20 1.92 -2.29 11.83
N LEU A 21 1.98 -1.56 10.72
CA LEU A 21 1.34 -1.97 9.46
C LEU A 21 1.80 -3.37 9.03
N ALA A 22 3.12 -3.62 9.05
CA ALA A 22 3.68 -4.92 8.71
C ALA A 22 3.07 -6.06 9.56
N ARG A 23 2.93 -5.83 10.87
CA ARG A 23 2.33 -6.81 11.80
C ARG A 23 0.86 -7.06 11.49
N ARG A 24 0.08 -6.01 11.22
CA ARG A 24 -1.34 -6.14 10.84
C ARG A 24 -1.53 -6.86 9.51
N MET A 25 -0.60 -6.64 8.58
CA MET A 25 -0.50 -7.36 7.30
C MET A 25 -0.05 -8.83 7.46
N GLY A 26 0.18 -9.32 8.68
CA GLY A 26 0.59 -10.70 8.94
C GLY A 26 2.05 -11.00 8.59
N THR A 27 2.91 -9.98 8.52
CA THR A 27 4.33 -10.14 8.17
C THR A 27 5.26 -9.45 9.18
N THR A 28 6.56 -9.73 9.08
CA THR A 28 7.57 -9.08 9.92
C THR A 28 7.97 -7.71 9.36
N PRO A 29 8.32 -6.73 10.21
CA PRO A 29 8.84 -5.44 9.74
C PRO A 29 10.05 -5.56 8.81
N GLN A 30 10.92 -6.56 9.01
CA GLN A 30 12.09 -6.81 8.17
C GLN A 30 11.69 -7.25 6.76
N ASN A 31 10.73 -8.17 6.64
CA ASN A 31 10.22 -8.64 5.35
C ASN A 31 9.49 -7.51 4.62
N PHE A 32 8.65 -6.76 5.34
CA PHE A 32 7.93 -5.62 4.78
C PHE A 32 8.88 -4.52 4.29
N ASN A 33 9.91 -4.17 5.07
CA ASN A 33 10.94 -3.21 4.65
C ASN A 33 11.72 -3.71 3.42
N SER A 34 12.01 -5.01 3.35
CA SER A 34 12.66 -5.61 2.18
C SER A 34 11.77 -5.52 0.93
N LYS A 35 10.47 -5.74 1.08
CA LYS A 35 9.48 -5.58 0.02
C LYS A 35 9.36 -4.13 -0.46
N MET A 36 9.37 -3.16 0.46
CA MET A 36 9.43 -1.73 0.14
C MET A 36 10.69 -1.34 -0.63
N LYS A 37 11.87 -1.84 -0.25
CA LYS A 37 13.13 -1.57 -0.98
C LYS A 37 13.11 -2.12 -2.41
N ARG A 38 12.43 -3.25 -2.61
CA ARG A 38 12.27 -3.90 -3.93
C ARG A 38 11.10 -3.35 -4.75
N GLU A 39 10.27 -2.50 -4.16
CA GLU A 39 9.04 -1.96 -4.76
C GLU A 39 8.13 -3.05 -5.36
N SER A 40 8.09 -4.21 -4.70
CA SER A 40 7.48 -5.45 -5.24
C SER A 40 6.08 -5.71 -4.69
N PHE A 41 5.29 -4.65 -4.48
CA PHE A 41 3.90 -4.78 -4.07
C PHE A 41 3.02 -5.12 -5.26
N THR A 42 2.29 -6.22 -5.14
CA THR A 42 1.20 -6.55 -6.06
C THR A 42 -0.01 -5.70 -5.76
N VAL A 43 -0.97 -5.71 -6.68
CA VAL A 43 -2.26 -5.05 -6.48
C VAL A 43 -2.95 -5.58 -5.24
N SER A 44 -3.02 -6.90 -5.10
CA SER A 44 -3.70 -7.54 -3.97
C SER A 44 -3.04 -7.19 -2.64
N ASP A 45 -1.73 -6.94 -2.64
CA ASP A 45 -1.07 -6.40 -1.45
C ASP A 45 -1.58 -5.00 -1.10
N LEU A 46 -1.78 -4.13 -2.10
CA LEU A 46 -2.27 -2.76 -1.89
C LEU A 46 -3.73 -2.71 -1.47
N GLU A 47 -4.56 -3.60 -2.03
CA GLU A 47 -5.96 -3.79 -1.64
C GLU A 47 -6.05 -4.25 -0.18
N TYR A 48 -5.29 -5.29 0.19
CA TYR A 48 -5.29 -5.80 1.57
C TYR A 48 -4.69 -4.80 2.57
N LEU A 49 -3.69 -4.03 2.15
CA LEU A 49 -3.12 -2.93 2.94
C LEU A 49 -4.17 -1.85 3.21
N ALA A 50 -4.95 -1.48 2.19
CA ALA A 50 -6.00 -0.49 2.34
C ALA A 50 -7.11 -0.96 3.29
N GLU A 51 -7.56 -2.21 3.15
CA GLU A 51 -8.48 -2.85 4.10
C GLU A 51 -7.94 -2.83 5.54
N THR A 52 -6.68 -3.22 5.71
CA THR A 52 -5.99 -3.25 7.02
C THR A 52 -5.90 -1.89 7.69
N VAL A 53 -5.77 -0.82 6.90
CA VAL A 53 -5.68 0.56 7.37
C VAL A 53 -7.06 1.23 7.47
N GLY A 54 -8.10 0.62 6.89
CA GLY A 54 -9.45 1.17 6.85
C GLY A 54 -9.64 2.28 5.80
N CYS A 55 -8.93 2.21 4.67
CA CYS A 55 -9.12 3.10 3.54
C CYS A 55 -9.46 2.35 2.24
N SER A 56 -9.93 3.06 1.23
CA SER A 56 -10.15 2.50 -0.11
C SER A 56 -8.91 2.64 -0.98
N PHE A 57 -8.55 1.59 -1.71
CA PHE A 57 -7.57 1.64 -2.79
C PHE A 57 -8.30 1.57 -4.13
N GLU A 58 -8.18 2.62 -4.93
CA GLU A 58 -8.75 2.69 -6.28
C GLU A 58 -7.62 2.72 -7.31
N ARG A 59 -7.71 1.84 -8.30
CA ARG A 59 -6.88 1.87 -9.49
C ARG A 59 -7.74 1.64 -10.72
N HIS A 60 -7.44 2.34 -11.79
CA HIS A 60 -8.11 2.15 -13.07
C HIS A 60 -7.20 2.63 -14.19
N PHE A 61 -7.31 2.02 -15.35
CA PHE A 61 -6.82 2.57 -16.60
C PHE A 61 -7.85 3.58 -17.11
N VAL A 62 -7.38 4.70 -17.64
CA VAL A 62 -8.25 5.70 -18.28
C VAL A 62 -7.99 5.63 -19.78
N LEU A 63 -9.01 5.28 -20.55
CA LEU A 63 -8.96 5.29 -22.01
C LEU A 63 -9.05 6.73 -22.55
N PRO A 64 -8.64 7.00 -23.80
CA PRO A 64 -8.68 8.34 -24.39
C PRO A 64 -10.08 8.97 -24.47
N ASP A 65 -11.13 8.15 -24.45
CA ASP A 65 -12.54 8.57 -24.42
C ASP A 65 -13.08 8.84 -23.01
N GLY A 66 -12.27 8.61 -21.97
CA GLY A 66 -12.62 8.81 -20.57
C GLY A 66 -13.20 7.58 -19.88
N GLU A 67 -13.33 6.44 -20.56
CA GLU A 67 -13.74 5.17 -19.94
C GLU A 67 -12.69 4.68 -18.93
N LYS A 68 -13.14 4.10 -17.82
CA LYS A 68 -12.29 3.56 -16.75
C LYS A 68 -12.38 2.03 -16.72
N ILE A 69 -11.22 1.36 -16.82
CA ILE A 69 -11.07 -0.12 -16.71
C ILE A 69 -10.33 -0.48 -15.43
#